data_AF-A0A9R1V3L3-F1
#
_entry.id   AF-A0A9R1V3L3-F1
#
_cell.length_a   1.000
_cell.length_b   1.000
_cell.length_c   1.000
_cell.angle_alpha   90.00
_cell.angle_beta   90.00
_cell.angle_gamma   90.00
#
_symmetry.space_group_name_H-M   'P 1'
#
loop_
_entity.id
_entity.type
_entity.pdbx_description
1 polymer ?
#
loop_
_entity_poly.entity_id
_entity_poly.type
_entity_poly.pdbx_seq_one_letter_code
_entity_poly.pdbx_strand_id
1 'polypeptide(L)'
;MEMVEEGQNQPKIATKRIKFEEIMEVGGGDRITALPDCLLVEILSRLPSTEDAIRTGTLSKRWKHLWNPVPSLIFDDENHRRLNFVSLVTKTLNQCRQQKLKKFVVSTGYDTRSESQVHNWIRYAVSCNVEELNLKVWNVEVIADEFVLDQFFFINSCFTDLRLSGCILNPIGVISWKNLRSLWISEGNLDEDLIENILSGSPQLETLVFNECYGYKRLDITSKSVKNLVFNGYYWVPPDDECDDLSHIIEINAPNILSLTIEGDLLLWKLLLVNVSSLIEANLDYTMLGHHETTEYSLFGYHATTLKDEEEMLEEFILNLSHVNELKIRRSCSKVVSRLEFKGFVFPSNIKFPDAVYDWSDSESIESGDCYSVESGDW
;
A
#
# COMPACT_ATOMS: atom_id res chain seq x y z
N MET A 1 -30.86 -65.08 25.35
CA MET A 1 -30.03 -65.11 24.13
C MET A 1 -29.57 -63.68 23.92
N GLU A 2 -28.25 -63.52 23.89
CA GLU A 2 -27.50 -62.27 23.91
C GLU A 2 -27.94 -61.30 22.80
N MET A 3 -27.84 -60.00 23.06
CA MET A 3 -27.40 -59.07 22.03
C MET A 3 -26.19 -58.31 22.55
N VAL A 4 -25.14 -58.42 21.76
CA VAL A 4 -23.77 -57.99 21.94
C VAL A 4 -23.66 -56.49 21.70
N GLU A 5 -23.07 -55.76 22.64
CA GLU A 5 -22.50 -54.43 22.40
C GLU A 5 -21.04 -54.61 21.95
N GLU A 6 -20.73 -54.21 20.72
CA GLU A 6 -19.37 -53.88 20.31
C GLU A 6 -19.21 -52.36 20.30
N GLY A 7 -18.38 -51.86 21.23
CA GLY A 7 -17.93 -50.48 21.22
C GLY A 7 -16.81 -50.25 20.21
N GLN A 8 -16.57 -48.99 19.87
CA GLN A 8 -15.25 -48.55 19.43
C GLN A 8 -14.85 -47.21 20.06
N ASN A 9 -13.64 -47.26 20.62
CA ASN A 9 -12.92 -46.25 21.38
C ASN A 9 -12.70 -44.94 20.62
N GLN A 10 -13.02 -43.82 21.28
CA GLN A 10 -12.34 -42.55 21.06
C GLN A 10 -11.32 -42.33 22.20
N PRO A 11 -10.08 -41.91 21.93
CA PRO A 11 -9.15 -41.53 22.98
C PRO A 11 -9.60 -40.20 23.61
N LYS A 12 -9.88 -40.22 24.92
CA LYS A 12 -10.14 -39.00 25.70
C LYS A 12 -8.88 -38.14 25.73
N ILE A 13 -8.86 -37.05 24.96
CA ILE A 13 -7.83 -36.01 25.07
C ILE A 13 -8.02 -35.35 26.44
N ALA A 14 -7.10 -35.61 27.36
CA ALA A 14 -7.07 -34.94 28.65
C ALA A 14 -6.76 -33.45 28.41
N THR A 15 -7.78 -32.61 28.49
CA THR A 15 -7.63 -31.16 28.52
C THR A 15 -6.91 -30.81 29.82
N LYS A 16 -5.58 -30.66 29.78
CA LYS A 16 -4.83 -30.05 30.88
C LYS A 16 -5.32 -28.61 31.02
N ARG A 17 -6.24 -28.38 31.97
CA ARG A 17 -6.55 -27.06 32.50
C ARG A 17 -5.24 -26.43 32.95
N ILE A 18 -4.78 -25.41 32.24
CA ILE A 18 -3.77 -24.48 32.76
C ILE A 18 -4.43 -23.85 33.99
N LYS A 19 -3.93 -24.17 35.18
CA LYS A 19 -4.31 -23.44 36.38
C LYS A 19 -3.77 -22.02 36.20
N PHE A 20 -4.65 -21.07 35.93
CA PHE A 20 -4.38 -19.70 36.31
C PHE A 20 -4.31 -19.71 37.83
N GLU A 21 -3.10 -19.64 38.38
CA GLU A 21 -2.94 -19.34 39.79
C GLU A 21 -3.62 -18.00 40.04
N GLU A 22 -4.59 -18.01 40.97
CA GLU A 22 -5.20 -16.80 41.50
C GLU A 22 -4.07 -15.90 42.00
N ILE A 23 -3.86 -14.79 41.29
CA ILE A 23 -3.02 -13.70 41.77
C ILE A 23 -3.71 -13.18 43.02
N MET A 24 -3.22 -13.58 44.19
CA MET A 24 -3.61 -13.00 45.47
C MET A 24 -3.57 -11.48 45.32
N GLU A 25 -4.67 -10.80 45.66
CA GLU A 25 -4.71 -9.35 45.78
C GLU A 25 -3.73 -8.90 46.87
N VAL A 26 -2.48 -8.72 46.46
CA VAL A 26 -1.51 -7.91 47.18
C VAL A 26 -1.77 -6.48 46.72
N GLY A 27 -2.20 -5.66 47.67
CA GLY A 27 -2.83 -4.36 47.43
C GLY A 27 -2.12 -3.43 46.45
N GLY A 28 -2.91 -2.65 45.73
CA GLY A 28 -2.55 -1.35 45.14
C GLY A 28 -1.36 -1.29 44.18
N GLY A 29 -0.75 -2.42 43.81
CA GLY A 29 0.39 -2.47 42.91
C GLY A 29 -0.03 -2.38 41.44
N ASP A 30 0.59 -1.48 40.69
CA ASP A 30 0.39 -1.34 39.25
C ASP A 30 0.66 -2.68 38.54
N ARG A 31 -0.38 -3.27 37.94
CA ARG A 31 -0.33 -4.57 37.24
C ARG A 31 0.66 -4.55 36.07
N ILE A 32 0.91 -3.39 35.47
CA ILE A 32 1.88 -3.23 34.38
C ILE A 32 3.30 -3.42 34.89
N THR A 33 3.61 -2.94 36.10
CA THR A 33 4.95 -3.11 36.70
C THR A 33 5.27 -4.57 37.04
N ALA A 34 4.26 -5.43 37.19
CA ALA A 34 4.43 -6.86 37.46
C ALA A 34 4.73 -7.71 36.21
N LEU A 35 4.50 -7.18 35.00
CA LEU A 35 4.74 -7.92 33.75
C LEU A 35 6.24 -8.18 33.53
N PRO A 36 6.66 -9.33 32.97
CA PRO A 36 8.03 -9.56 32.50
C PRO A 36 8.43 -8.66 31.33
N ASP A 37 9.73 -8.39 31.17
CA ASP A 37 10.25 -7.50 30.12
C ASP A 37 9.82 -7.92 28.71
N CYS A 38 9.75 -9.22 28.41
CA CYS A 38 9.31 -9.70 27.09
C CYS A 38 7.87 -9.29 26.76
N LEU A 39 6.96 -9.26 27.73
CA LEU A 39 5.59 -8.78 27.52
C LEU A 39 5.54 -7.26 27.39
N LEU A 40 6.41 -6.54 28.11
CA LEU A 40 6.53 -5.10 27.95
C LEU A 40 7.06 -4.73 26.57
N VAL A 41 8.07 -5.44 26.05
CA VAL A 41 8.58 -5.26 24.67
C VAL A 41 7.48 -5.56 23.65
N GLU A 42 6.66 -6.59 23.86
CA GLU A 42 5.52 -6.87 22.99
C GLU A 42 4.45 -5.76 23.08
N ILE A 43 4.21 -5.16 24.23
CA ILE A 43 3.32 -3.99 24.33
C ILE A 43 3.92 -2.81 23.55
N LEU A 44 5.22 -2.55 23.71
CA LEU A 44 5.92 -1.48 23.00
C LEU A 44 5.92 -1.69 21.48
N SER A 45 5.97 -2.94 20.99
CA SER A 45 5.93 -3.27 19.56
C SER A 45 4.58 -2.97 18.91
N ARG A 46 3.52 -2.76 19.71
CA ARG A 46 2.17 -2.39 19.26
C ARG A 46 1.89 -0.89 19.33
N LEU A 47 2.82 -0.10 19.83
CA LEU A 47 2.70 1.36 19.81
C LEU A 47 2.76 1.86 18.36
N PRO A 48 2.06 2.96 18.05
CA PRO A 48 1.97 3.47 16.68
C PRO A 48 3.31 4.01 16.16
N SER A 49 4.21 4.49 17.04
CA SER A 49 5.50 5.05 16.65
C SER A 49 6.65 4.61 17.56
N THR A 50 7.88 4.66 17.01
CA THR A 50 9.10 4.44 17.81
C THR A 50 9.28 5.54 18.85
N GLU A 51 8.86 6.77 18.54
CA GLU A 51 8.93 7.89 19.48
C GLU A 51 8.09 7.61 20.73
N ASP A 52 6.87 7.09 20.58
CA ASP A 52 6.03 6.72 21.71
C ASP A 52 6.67 5.61 22.56
N ALA A 53 7.29 4.62 21.92
CA ALA A 53 8.03 3.58 22.61
C ALA A 53 9.21 4.16 23.41
N ILE A 54 9.97 5.08 22.83
CA ILE A 54 11.07 5.78 23.53
C ILE A 54 10.53 6.61 24.70
N ARG A 55 9.40 7.31 24.52
CA ARG A 55 8.77 8.15 25.55
C ARG A 55 8.34 7.36 26.79
N THR A 56 7.98 6.07 26.64
CA THR A 56 7.70 5.20 27.79
C THR A 56 8.91 5.06 28.74
N GLY A 57 10.13 5.33 28.26
CA GLY A 57 11.33 5.36 29.07
C GLY A 57 11.30 6.37 30.23
N THR A 58 10.36 7.33 30.20
CA THR A 58 10.13 8.29 31.28
C THR A 58 9.32 7.72 32.45
N LEU A 59 8.63 6.58 32.27
CA LEU A 59 7.74 5.99 33.28
C LEU A 59 8.51 5.50 34.51
N SER A 60 9.66 4.84 34.29
CA SER A 60 10.57 4.44 35.37
C SER A 60 11.93 4.01 34.82
N LYS A 61 12.90 3.79 35.72
CA LYS A 61 14.24 3.29 35.37
C LYS A 61 14.20 1.99 34.56
N ARG A 62 13.20 1.13 34.79
CA ARG A 62 13.03 -0.15 34.09
C ARG A 62 12.70 0.07 32.60
N TRP A 63 11.82 1.03 32.30
CA TRP A 63 11.32 1.28 30.96
C TRP A 63 12.32 1.99 30.04
N LYS A 64 13.31 2.67 30.62
CA LYS A 64 14.31 3.49 29.91
C LYS A 64 14.93 2.82 28.68
N HIS A 65 15.11 1.50 28.71
CA HIS A 65 15.79 0.73 27.66
C HIS A 65 14.94 -0.41 27.08
N LEU A 66 13.65 -0.52 27.45
CA LEU A 66 12.77 -1.60 26.97
C LEU A 66 12.39 -1.43 25.50
N TRP A 67 12.41 -0.20 24.98
CA TRP A 67 12.14 0.04 23.57
C TRP A 67 13.26 -0.48 22.68
N ASN A 68 14.51 -0.57 23.19
CA ASN A 68 15.66 -0.97 22.39
C ASN A 68 15.37 -2.28 21.63
N PRO A 69 15.08 -3.44 22.28
CA PRO A 69 14.90 -4.72 21.57
C PRO A 69 13.62 -4.84 20.73
N VAL A 70 12.84 -3.77 20.53
CA VAL A 70 11.62 -3.82 19.73
C VAL A 70 12.01 -4.05 18.24
N PRO A 71 11.52 -5.12 17.59
CA PRO A 71 11.94 -5.49 16.24
C PRO A 71 11.27 -4.66 15.13
N SER A 72 10.52 -3.62 15.50
CA SER A 72 9.78 -2.75 14.60
C SER A 72 10.13 -1.30 14.90
N LEU A 73 10.66 -0.59 13.90
CA LEU A 73 10.90 0.84 14.00
C LEU A 73 10.00 1.55 13.01
N ILE A 74 9.18 2.47 13.54
CA ILE A 74 8.23 3.30 12.79
C ILE A 74 8.55 4.76 13.07
N PHE A 75 8.85 5.51 12.01
CA PHE A 75 9.15 6.94 12.05
C PHE A 75 8.26 7.68 11.05
N ASP A 76 7.56 8.70 11.52
CA ASP A 76 6.72 9.54 10.66
C ASP A 76 6.99 11.03 10.91
N ASP A 77 7.26 11.78 9.84
CA ASP A 77 7.48 13.23 9.86
C ASP A 77 6.18 14.01 9.63
N GLU A 78 5.08 13.60 10.28
CA GLU A 78 3.76 14.24 10.17
C GLU A 78 3.76 15.73 10.55
N ASN A 79 4.68 16.16 11.42
CA ASN A 79 4.71 17.52 11.94
C ASN A 79 5.65 18.47 11.18
N HIS A 80 6.26 18.02 10.08
CA HIS A 80 7.24 18.77 9.29
C HIS A 80 8.39 19.36 10.13
N ARG A 81 8.78 18.69 11.22
CA ARG A 81 9.87 19.11 12.12
C ARG A 81 11.19 18.47 11.71
N ARG A 82 11.51 18.55 10.41
CA ARG A 82 12.55 17.77 9.70
C ARG A 82 13.90 17.66 10.40
N LEU A 83 14.48 18.78 10.85
CA LEU A 83 15.81 18.73 11.47
C LEU A 83 15.81 17.91 12.77
N ASN A 84 14.74 18.00 13.55
CA ASN A 84 14.57 17.18 14.74
C ASN A 84 14.29 15.73 14.37
N PHE A 85 13.52 15.49 13.30
CA PHE A 85 13.20 14.17 12.79
C PHE A 85 14.45 13.42 12.32
N VAL A 86 15.24 14.00 11.41
CA VAL A 86 16.49 13.41 10.92
C VAL A 86 17.43 13.07 12.08
N SER A 87 17.57 14.00 13.03
CA SER A 87 18.40 13.76 14.23
C SER A 87 17.87 12.61 15.08
N LEU A 88 16.55 12.53 15.27
CA LEU A 88 15.87 11.48 16.03
C LEU A 88 16.09 10.11 15.39
N VAL A 89 15.81 9.97 14.10
CA VAL A 89 15.99 8.71 13.36
C VAL A 89 17.46 8.29 13.45
N THR A 90 18.39 9.15 13.04
CA THR A 90 19.82 8.82 13.03
C THR A 90 20.37 8.47 14.42
N LYS A 91 19.93 9.15 15.49
CA LYS A 91 20.30 8.78 16.87
C LYS A 91 19.75 7.41 17.25
N THR A 92 18.50 7.13 16.89
CA THR A 92 17.81 5.87 17.22
C THR A 92 18.47 4.68 16.53
N LEU A 93 18.74 4.79 15.22
CA LEU A 93 19.41 3.70 14.47
C LEU A 93 20.82 3.42 15.00
N ASN A 94 21.55 4.46 15.41
CA ASN A 94 22.87 4.29 16.02
C ASN A 94 22.83 3.54 17.36
N GLN A 95 21.72 3.60 18.10
CA GLN A 95 21.53 2.86 19.35
C GLN A 95 21.09 1.40 19.13
N CYS A 96 20.59 1.07 17.93
CA CYS A 96 20.01 -0.23 17.60
C CYS A 96 20.95 -1.16 16.79
N ARG A 97 22.22 -0.79 16.60
CA ARG A 97 23.24 -1.41 15.70
C ARG A 97 23.43 -2.94 15.70
N GLN A 98 22.80 -3.71 16.58
CA GLN A 98 22.98 -5.17 16.70
C GLN A 98 21.67 -5.96 16.62
N GLN A 99 20.58 -5.33 16.19
CA GLN A 99 19.27 -5.96 16.23
C GLN A 99 18.86 -6.52 14.89
N LYS A 100 18.19 -7.67 14.94
CA LYS A 100 17.38 -8.13 13.81
C LYS A 100 16.14 -7.27 13.77
N LEU A 101 15.99 -6.54 12.67
CA LEU A 101 14.84 -5.70 12.43
C LEU A 101 13.85 -6.52 11.61
N LYS A 102 12.62 -6.67 12.09
CA LYS A 102 11.56 -7.29 11.30
C LYS A 102 10.91 -6.26 10.39
N LYS A 103 10.59 -5.09 10.95
CA LYS A 103 9.83 -4.04 10.27
C LYS A 103 10.53 -2.69 10.38
N PHE A 104 10.60 -1.97 9.25
CA PHE A 104 11.08 -0.61 9.18
C PHE A 104 10.09 0.24 8.40
N VAL A 105 9.60 1.31 9.02
CA VAL A 105 8.72 2.28 8.38
C VAL A 105 9.34 3.66 8.55
N VAL A 106 9.52 4.37 7.44
CA VAL A 106 9.93 5.77 7.45
C VAL A 106 9.12 6.57 6.44
N SER A 107 8.44 7.59 6.95
CA SER A 107 7.74 8.61 6.18
C SER A 107 8.47 9.93 6.39
N THR A 108 9.05 10.50 5.34
CA THR A 108 9.83 11.74 5.45
C THR A 108 9.65 12.65 4.25
N GLY A 109 9.64 13.96 4.50
CA GLY A 109 9.89 14.92 3.43
C GLY A 109 11.31 14.75 2.90
N TYR A 110 11.45 14.73 1.58
CA TYR A 110 12.72 14.62 0.88
C TYR A 110 13.18 16.00 0.39
N ASP A 111 14.44 16.28 0.68
CA ASP A 111 15.24 17.33 0.07
C ASP A 111 16.66 16.81 -0.18
N THR A 112 17.36 17.41 -1.13
CA THR A 112 18.73 17.02 -1.53
C THR A 112 19.74 17.06 -0.38
N ARG A 113 19.49 17.84 0.68
CA ARG A 113 20.38 17.93 1.86
C ARG A 113 20.24 16.72 2.77
N SER A 114 19.06 16.10 2.78
CA SER A 114 18.73 14.93 3.59
C SER A 114 18.98 13.59 2.89
N GLU A 115 19.22 13.59 1.58
CA GLU A 115 19.42 12.41 0.74
C GLU A 115 20.36 11.37 1.36
N SER A 116 21.56 11.80 1.77
CA SER A 116 22.55 10.92 2.40
C SER A 116 22.02 10.22 3.67
N GLN A 117 21.15 10.86 4.43
CA GLN A 117 20.56 10.30 5.64
C GLN A 117 19.52 9.25 5.29
N VAL A 118 18.64 9.53 4.33
CA VAL A 118 17.65 8.56 3.84
C VAL A 118 18.34 7.30 3.33
N HIS A 119 19.39 7.44 2.50
CA HIS A 119 20.20 6.29 2.08
C HIS A 119 20.81 5.53 3.25
N ASN A 120 21.32 6.22 4.27
CA ASN A 120 21.88 5.57 5.45
C ASN A 120 20.83 4.82 6.27
N TRP A 121 19.60 5.32 6.33
CA TRP A 121 18.49 4.62 6.99
C TRP A 121 18.10 3.35 6.24
N ILE A 122 18.05 3.41 4.91
CA ILE A 122 17.81 2.23 4.06
C ILE A 122 18.94 1.21 4.22
N ARG A 123 20.21 1.65 4.15
CA ARG A 123 21.38 0.78 4.38
C ARG A 123 21.31 0.11 5.75
N TYR A 124 20.94 0.85 6.79
CA TYR A 124 20.74 0.29 8.12
C TYR A 124 19.66 -0.80 8.10
N ALA A 125 18.47 -0.52 7.56
CA ALA A 125 17.36 -1.49 7.52
C ALA A 125 17.74 -2.76 6.75
N VAL A 126 18.38 -2.60 5.58
CA VAL A 126 18.90 -3.71 4.77
C VAL A 126 19.98 -4.50 5.51
N SER A 127 20.91 -3.84 6.18
CA SER A 127 21.95 -4.51 6.98
C SER A 127 21.38 -5.32 8.16
N CYS A 128 20.18 -4.98 8.61
CA CYS A 128 19.46 -5.71 9.66
C CYS A 128 18.61 -6.87 9.10
N ASN A 129 18.67 -7.12 7.79
CA ASN A 129 17.85 -8.10 7.07
C ASN A 129 16.35 -7.88 7.27
N VAL A 130 15.89 -6.63 7.16
CA VAL A 130 14.47 -6.28 7.31
C VAL A 130 13.58 -7.08 6.36
N GLU A 131 12.46 -7.57 6.87
CA GLU A 131 11.46 -8.34 6.13
C GLU A 131 10.37 -7.41 5.58
N GLU A 132 9.87 -6.50 6.42
CA GLU A 132 8.83 -5.52 6.08
C GLU A 132 9.43 -4.11 5.99
N LEU A 133 9.55 -3.56 4.78
CA LEU A 133 10.05 -2.20 4.56
C LEU A 133 8.96 -1.31 3.95
N ASN A 134 8.66 -0.21 4.62
CA ASN A 134 7.80 0.86 4.10
C ASN A 134 8.58 2.17 4.06
N LEU A 135 8.84 2.66 2.85
CA LEU A 135 9.54 3.89 2.58
C LEU A 135 8.61 4.84 1.84
N LYS A 136 8.23 5.92 2.49
CA LYS A 136 7.47 7.02 1.89
C LYS A 136 8.33 8.27 1.90
N VAL A 137 8.67 8.74 0.71
CA VAL A 137 9.38 10.01 0.52
C VAL A 137 8.50 10.92 -0.32
N TRP A 138 8.35 12.17 0.09
CA TRP A 138 7.64 13.18 -0.71
C TRP A 138 8.52 14.40 -0.88
N ASN A 139 8.52 14.93 -2.10
CA ASN A 139 9.27 16.12 -2.43
C ASN A 139 8.72 17.33 -1.67
N VAL A 140 9.62 18.18 -1.18
CA VAL A 140 9.21 19.43 -0.52
C VAL A 140 9.72 20.68 -1.21
N GLU A 141 10.50 20.50 -2.28
CA GLU A 141 10.94 21.59 -3.13
C GLU A 141 10.04 21.65 -4.37
N VAL A 142 9.80 22.86 -4.88
CA VAL A 142 8.91 23.09 -6.04
C VAL A 142 9.53 22.53 -7.33
N ILE A 143 10.85 22.46 -7.40
CA ILE A 143 11.63 21.81 -8.46
C ILE A 143 12.48 20.78 -7.71
N ALA A 144 11.98 19.56 -7.60
CA ALA A 144 12.62 18.55 -6.78
C ALA A 144 13.39 17.56 -7.65
N ASP A 145 14.61 17.26 -7.24
CA ASP A 145 15.28 16.04 -7.65
C ASP A 145 14.48 14.84 -7.13
N GLU A 146 14.41 13.79 -7.93
CA GLU A 146 13.71 12.56 -7.56
C GLU A 146 14.64 11.65 -6.72
N PHE A 147 14.10 10.96 -5.71
CA PHE A 147 14.90 10.09 -4.86
C PHE A 147 15.18 8.73 -5.52
N VAL A 148 16.43 8.49 -5.92
CA VAL A 148 16.85 7.24 -6.58
C VAL A 148 17.31 6.19 -5.55
N LEU A 149 16.79 4.96 -5.67
CA LEU A 149 17.22 3.86 -4.82
C LEU A 149 18.62 3.33 -5.20
N ASP A 150 19.41 3.00 -4.18
CA ASP A 150 20.75 2.41 -4.35
C ASP A 150 20.71 0.99 -4.93
N GLN A 151 21.72 0.62 -5.70
CA GLN A 151 21.78 -0.68 -6.39
C GLN A 151 21.72 -1.91 -5.47
N PHE A 152 22.27 -1.82 -4.25
CA PHE A 152 22.25 -2.94 -3.30
C PHE A 152 20.82 -3.30 -2.86
N PHE A 153 19.87 -2.37 -3.00
CA PHE A 153 18.48 -2.55 -2.63
C PHE A 153 17.80 -3.64 -3.46
N PHE A 154 18.14 -3.69 -4.75
CA PHE A 154 17.52 -4.60 -5.71
C PHE A 154 17.98 -6.06 -5.56
N ILE A 155 19.09 -6.31 -4.86
CA ILE A 155 19.64 -7.67 -4.67
C ILE A 155 19.35 -8.27 -3.28
N ASN A 156 18.54 -7.59 -2.47
CA ASN A 156 18.20 -8.05 -1.13
C ASN A 156 17.11 -9.15 -1.17
N SER A 157 17.43 -10.33 -0.64
CA SER A 157 16.50 -11.47 -0.59
C SER A 157 15.71 -11.60 0.72
N CYS A 158 15.84 -10.67 1.67
CA CYS A 158 15.14 -10.74 2.96
C CYS A 158 13.74 -10.12 2.93
N PHE A 159 13.46 -9.21 1.99
CA PHE A 159 12.15 -8.57 1.89
C PHE A 159 11.04 -9.59 1.66
N THR A 160 9.99 -9.52 2.47
CA THR A 160 8.70 -10.22 2.29
C THR A 160 7.61 -9.24 1.88
N ASP A 161 7.68 -8.01 2.39
CA ASP A 161 6.71 -6.95 2.15
C ASP A 161 7.44 -5.63 1.91
N LEU A 162 7.25 -5.08 0.71
CA LEU A 162 7.92 -3.86 0.28
C LEU A 162 6.89 -2.81 -0.13
N ARG A 163 6.95 -1.62 0.48
CA ARG A 163 6.13 -0.48 0.13
C ARG A 163 7.02 0.72 -0.16
N LEU A 164 6.91 1.26 -1.35
CA LEU A 164 7.72 2.37 -1.85
C LEU A 164 6.78 3.46 -2.37
N SER A 165 6.98 4.70 -1.95
CA SER A 165 6.24 5.87 -2.43
C SER A 165 7.23 7.01 -2.69
N GLY A 166 7.12 7.63 -3.85
CA GLY A 166 7.99 8.73 -4.30
C GLY A 166 9.44 8.34 -4.57
N CYS A 167 9.71 7.05 -4.82
CA CYS A 167 11.07 6.53 -5.09
C CYS A 167 11.23 6.17 -6.57
N ILE A 168 12.37 6.52 -7.18
CA ILE A 168 12.74 5.98 -8.49
C ILE A 168 13.43 4.62 -8.32
N LEU A 169 12.92 3.65 -9.06
CA LEU A 169 13.53 2.34 -9.24
C LEU A 169 14.36 2.36 -10.52
N ASN A 170 15.70 2.34 -10.41
CA ASN A 170 16.60 2.28 -11.56
C ASN A 170 17.66 1.17 -11.38
N PRO A 171 17.25 -0.12 -11.47
CA PRO A 171 18.17 -1.23 -11.33
C PRO A 171 19.08 -1.34 -12.57
N ILE A 172 20.40 -1.32 -12.36
CA ILE A 172 21.40 -1.55 -13.43
C ILE A 172 21.46 -3.04 -13.82
N GLY A 173 20.99 -3.93 -12.96
CA GLY A 173 21.02 -5.38 -13.15
C GLY A 173 19.71 -6.07 -12.80
N VAL A 174 19.79 -7.38 -12.59
CA VAL A 174 18.62 -8.21 -12.28
C VAL A 174 18.20 -8.01 -10.83
N ILE A 175 16.89 -7.80 -10.62
CA ILE A 175 16.27 -7.75 -9.29
C ILE A 175 16.29 -9.16 -8.66
N SER A 176 16.54 -9.24 -7.35
CA SER A 176 16.65 -10.50 -6.60
C SER A 176 15.90 -10.47 -5.27
N TRP A 177 14.60 -10.20 -5.34
CA TRP A 177 13.67 -10.19 -4.21
C TRP A 177 13.03 -11.57 -3.98
N LYS A 178 13.87 -12.57 -3.73
CA LYS A 178 13.49 -14.01 -3.76
C LYS A 178 12.36 -14.42 -2.81
N ASN A 179 12.17 -13.71 -1.71
CA ASN A 179 11.17 -14.02 -0.68
C ASN A 179 10.01 -13.01 -0.66
N LEU A 180 9.98 -12.05 -1.60
CA LEU A 180 8.98 -11.00 -1.64
C LEU A 180 7.62 -11.59 -1.99
N ARG A 181 6.62 -11.30 -1.15
CA ARG A 181 5.23 -11.74 -1.29
C ARG A 181 4.30 -10.58 -1.60
N SER A 182 4.59 -9.39 -1.10
CA SER A 182 3.81 -8.19 -1.36
C SER A 182 4.70 -7.05 -1.82
N LEU A 183 4.35 -6.43 -2.95
CA LEU A 183 4.99 -5.24 -3.47
C LEU A 183 3.94 -4.14 -3.67
N TRP A 184 4.18 -2.99 -3.07
CA TRP A 184 3.41 -1.77 -3.27
C TRP A 184 4.35 -0.68 -3.79
N ILE A 185 4.03 -0.13 -4.95
CA ILE A 185 4.73 1.02 -5.52
C ILE A 185 3.70 2.14 -5.66
N SER A 186 4.06 3.33 -5.18
CA SER A 186 3.26 4.54 -5.29
C SER A 186 4.05 5.63 -6.00
N GLU A 187 3.38 6.36 -6.91
CA GLU A 187 3.95 7.51 -7.62
C GLU A 187 5.25 7.13 -8.35
N GLY A 188 5.29 5.93 -8.92
CA GLY A 188 6.47 5.39 -9.60
C GLY A 188 6.35 5.46 -11.11
N ASN A 189 7.42 5.91 -11.77
CA ASN A 189 7.61 5.71 -13.22
C ASN A 189 8.08 4.27 -13.47
N LEU A 190 7.24 3.47 -14.11
CA LEU A 190 7.47 2.06 -14.39
C LEU A 190 7.35 1.83 -15.90
N ASP A 191 8.45 1.49 -16.56
CA ASP A 191 8.39 0.97 -17.93
C ASP A 191 8.16 -0.55 -17.94
N GLU A 192 7.85 -1.10 -19.11
CA GLU A 192 7.59 -2.54 -19.28
C GLU A 192 8.79 -3.41 -18.88
N ASP A 193 10.01 -2.95 -19.18
CA ASP A 193 11.26 -3.68 -18.89
C ASP A 193 11.50 -3.78 -17.37
N LEU A 194 11.26 -2.71 -16.62
CA LEU A 194 11.35 -2.69 -15.16
C LEU A 194 10.29 -3.58 -14.53
N ILE A 195 9.06 -3.55 -15.03
CA ILE A 195 7.98 -4.44 -14.55
C ILE A 195 8.37 -5.90 -14.78
N GLU A 196 8.88 -6.26 -15.95
CA GLU A 196 9.37 -7.62 -16.24
C GLU A 196 10.53 -8.02 -15.31
N ASN A 197 11.47 -7.11 -15.06
CA ASN A 197 12.59 -7.33 -14.14
C ASN A 197 12.10 -7.56 -12.68
N ILE A 198 11.12 -6.78 -12.23
CA ILE A 198 10.47 -6.95 -10.91
C ILE A 198 9.82 -8.33 -10.81
N LEU A 199 9.01 -8.71 -11.80
CA LEU A 199 8.26 -9.97 -11.80
C LEU A 199 9.18 -11.19 -11.86
N SER A 200 10.21 -11.15 -12.72
CA SER A 200 11.20 -12.23 -12.86
C SER A 200 12.12 -12.35 -11.64
N GLY A 201 12.46 -11.21 -11.00
CA GLY A 201 13.25 -11.14 -9.79
C GLY A 201 12.52 -11.53 -8.50
N SER A 202 11.19 -11.64 -8.54
CA SER A 202 10.31 -11.85 -7.38
C SER A 202 9.43 -13.10 -7.52
N PRO A 203 10.02 -14.31 -7.53
CA PRO A 203 9.31 -15.56 -7.87
C PRO A 203 8.24 -16.00 -6.84
N GLN A 204 8.18 -15.38 -5.67
CA GLN A 204 7.18 -15.64 -4.62
C GLN A 204 6.14 -14.52 -4.49
N LEU A 205 6.14 -13.54 -5.40
CA LEU A 205 5.27 -12.38 -5.30
C LEU A 205 3.82 -12.80 -5.48
N GLU A 206 2.99 -12.57 -4.48
CA GLU A 206 1.56 -12.94 -4.44
C GLU A 206 0.67 -11.72 -4.67
N THR A 207 1.06 -10.55 -4.16
CA THR A 207 0.30 -9.30 -4.24
C THR A 207 1.14 -8.21 -4.86
N LEU A 208 0.64 -7.62 -5.95
CA LEU A 208 1.24 -6.49 -6.63
C LEU A 208 0.27 -5.33 -6.60
N VAL A 209 0.71 -4.19 -6.07
CA VAL A 209 -0.06 -2.96 -6.00
C VAL A 209 0.69 -1.83 -6.69
N PHE A 210 0.03 -1.22 -7.67
CA PHE A 210 0.43 0.04 -8.26
C PHE A 210 -0.53 1.13 -7.83
N ASN A 211 0.00 2.18 -7.25
CA ASN A 211 -0.73 3.33 -6.75
C ASN A 211 -0.25 4.58 -7.49
N GLU A 212 -1.04 5.18 -8.36
CA GLU A 212 -0.66 6.39 -9.10
C GLU A 212 0.65 6.23 -9.88
N CYS A 213 0.95 5.01 -10.32
CA CYS A 213 2.12 4.72 -11.15
C CYS A 213 1.83 5.03 -12.62
N TYR A 214 2.87 5.42 -13.37
CA TYR A 214 2.78 5.78 -14.79
C TYR A 214 3.96 5.22 -15.58
N GLY A 215 3.98 5.43 -16.90
CA GLY A 215 5.13 5.10 -17.77
C GLY A 215 4.96 3.83 -18.61
N TYR A 216 3.99 2.98 -18.27
CA TYR A 216 3.70 1.73 -18.99
C TYR A 216 2.40 1.84 -19.79
N LYS A 217 2.38 1.22 -20.98
CA LYS A 217 1.18 1.02 -21.80
C LYS A 217 0.69 -0.43 -21.73
N ARG A 218 1.57 -1.37 -21.41
CA ARG A 218 1.22 -2.79 -21.29
C ARG A 218 1.71 -3.38 -19.98
N LEU A 219 0.79 -4.00 -19.25
CA LEU A 219 1.06 -4.72 -18.03
C LEU A 219 0.96 -6.23 -18.28
N ASP A 220 2.11 -6.87 -18.54
CA ASP A 220 2.19 -8.31 -18.78
C ASP A 220 2.58 -9.10 -17.53
N ILE A 221 1.58 -9.49 -16.74
CA ILE A 221 1.75 -10.27 -15.50
C ILE A 221 1.51 -11.75 -15.82
N THR A 222 2.46 -12.36 -16.53
CA THR A 222 2.45 -13.82 -16.80
C THR A 222 2.94 -14.65 -15.61
N SER A 223 3.49 -14.01 -14.57
CA SER A 223 3.97 -14.69 -13.37
C SER A 223 2.87 -15.58 -12.77
N LYS A 224 3.24 -16.82 -12.40
CA LYS A 224 2.31 -17.77 -11.79
C LYS A 224 2.10 -17.50 -10.30
N SER A 225 3.01 -16.76 -9.66
CA SER A 225 2.95 -16.48 -8.23
C SER A 225 1.94 -15.36 -7.92
N VAL A 226 1.84 -14.35 -8.79
CA VAL A 226 1.00 -13.17 -8.54
C VAL A 226 -0.46 -13.57 -8.63
N LYS A 227 -1.18 -13.41 -7.51
CA LYS A 227 -2.60 -13.77 -7.36
C LYS A 227 -3.49 -12.55 -7.23
N ASN A 228 -2.97 -11.47 -6.64
CA ASN A 228 -3.73 -10.26 -6.39
C ASN A 228 -3.06 -9.10 -7.11
N LEU A 229 -3.80 -8.44 -8.00
CA LEU A 229 -3.40 -7.20 -8.63
C LEU A 229 -4.30 -6.07 -8.14
N VAL A 230 -3.70 -5.01 -7.61
CA VAL A 230 -4.39 -3.77 -7.27
C VAL A 230 -3.82 -2.65 -8.13
N PHE A 231 -4.73 -1.98 -8.83
CA PHE A 231 -4.46 -0.85 -9.69
C PHE A 231 -5.22 0.35 -9.10
N ASN A 232 -4.53 1.18 -8.32
CA ASN A 232 -5.13 2.33 -7.66
C ASN A 232 -4.63 3.62 -8.32
N GLY A 233 -5.43 4.21 -9.20
CA GLY A 233 -5.06 5.44 -9.89
C GLY A 233 -3.97 5.27 -10.94
N TYR A 234 -3.96 6.20 -11.90
CA TYR A 234 -2.94 6.31 -12.93
C TYR A 234 -2.77 7.78 -13.27
N TYR A 235 -1.58 8.34 -13.05
CA TYR A 235 -1.30 9.77 -13.20
C TYR A 235 -0.15 9.95 -14.19
N TRP A 236 -0.47 10.17 -15.47
CA TRP A 236 0.54 10.51 -16.49
C TRP A 236 0.51 12.01 -16.73
N VAL A 237 1.62 12.69 -16.44
CA VAL A 237 1.85 14.07 -16.89
C VAL A 237 2.91 13.98 -18.00
N PRO A 238 2.57 14.27 -19.27
CA PRO A 238 3.57 14.31 -20.31
C PRO A 238 4.61 15.38 -19.97
N PRO A 239 5.90 15.13 -20.24
CA PRO A 239 6.88 16.21 -20.35
C PRO A 239 6.37 17.23 -21.38
N ASP A 240 6.50 18.52 -21.07
CA ASP A 240 5.87 19.70 -21.72
C ASP A 240 5.98 19.84 -23.26
N ASP A 241 6.53 18.87 -24.00
CA ASP A 241 6.71 18.89 -25.46
C ASP A 241 6.25 17.62 -26.22
N GLU A 242 5.78 16.55 -25.56
CA GLU A 242 5.30 15.31 -26.22
C GLU A 242 3.77 15.17 -26.15
N CYS A 243 3.05 16.06 -26.84
CA CYS A 243 1.59 16.08 -26.91
C CYS A 243 0.98 15.12 -27.97
N ASP A 244 1.74 14.13 -28.47
CA ASP A 244 1.33 13.36 -29.65
C ASP A 244 0.64 12.02 -29.37
N ASP A 245 0.55 11.56 -28.11
CA ASP A 245 -0.18 10.32 -27.77
C ASP A 245 -1.15 10.51 -26.60
N LEU A 246 -2.10 11.43 -26.77
CA LEU A 246 -3.17 11.76 -25.82
C LEU A 246 -4.17 10.60 -25.57
N SER A 247 -3.93 9.40 -26.11
CA SER A 247 -4.73 8.21 -25.88
C SER A 247 -3.97 7.18 -25.04
N HIS A 248 -3.90 7.40 -23.72
CA HIS A 248 -3.36 6.39 -22.80
C HIS A 248 -4.34 5.22 -22.71
N ILE A 249 -4.08 4.23 -23.55
CA ILE A 249 -4.72 2.92 -23.46
C ILE A 249 -3.75 2.00 -22.72
N ILE A 250 -4.21 1.43 -21.60
CA ILE A 250 -3.44 0.48 -20.82
C ILE A 250 -3.98 -0.92 -21.07
N GLU A 251 -3.13 -1.83 -21.50
CA GLU A 251 -3.45 -3.23 -21.69
C GLU A 251 -3.01 -4.08 -20.50
N ILE A 252 -3.91 -4.83 -19.88
CA ILE A 252 -3.59 -5.78 -18.81
C ILE A 252 -3.68 -7.21 -19.34
N ASN A 253 -2.54 -7.89 -19.42
CA ASN A 253 -2.43 -9.32 -19.69
C ASN A 253 -1.99 -10.03 -18.40
N ALA A 254 -2.93 -10.66 -17.69
CA ALA A 254 -2.69 -11.27 -16.39
C ALA A 254 -3.42 -12.63 -16.29
N PRO A 255 -2.97 -13.67 -17.00
CA PRO A 255 -3.73 -14.91 -17.11
C PRO A 255 -3.84 -15.71 -15.81
N ASN A 256 -2.99 -15.46 -14.80
CA ASN A 256 -2.87 -16.28 -13.59
C ASN A 256 -3.37 -15.59 -12.30
N ILE A 257 -3.80 -14.33 -12.38
CA ILE A 257 -4.33 -13.61 -11.21
C ILE A 257 -5.72 -14.15 -10.84
N LEU A 258 -6.05 -14.08 -9.56
CA LEU A 258 -7.32 -14.53 -8.99
C LEU A 258 -8.19 -13.37 -8.52
N SER A 259 -7.57 -12.27 -8.11
CA SER A 259 -8.24 -11.03 -7.68
C SER A 259 -7.69 -9.82 -8.44
N LEU A 260 -8.59 -8.95 -8.87
CA LEU A 260 -8.30 -7.68 -9.53
C LEU A 260 -9.07 -6.57 -8.83
N THR A 261 -8.36 -5.57 -8.33
CA THR A 261 -8.97 -4.32 -7.84
C THR A 261 -8.54 -3.18 -8.74
N ILE A 262 -9.49 -2.41 -9.24
CA ILE A 262 -9.26 -1.16 -9.97
C ILE A 262 -9.97 -0.06 -9.18
N GLU A 263 -9.21 0.87 -8.63
CA GLU A 263 -9.74 1.95 -7.77
C GLU A 263 -9.00 3.28 -8.04
N GLY A 264 -9.51 4.36 -7.46
CA GLY A 264 -8.91 5.69 -7.55
C GLY A 264 -9.12 6.41 -8.87
N ASP A 265 -8.35 7.48 -9.07
CA ASP A 265 -8.47 8.38 -10.21
C ASP A 265 -7.62 7.91 -11.40
N LEU A 266 -8.29 7.55 -12.49
CA LEU A 266 -7.67 7.05 -13.71
C LEU A 266 -7.55 8.19 -14.73
N LEU A 267 -6.36 8.79 -14.86
CA LEU A 267 -6.04 9.74 -15.94
C LEU A 267 -5.61 9.01 -17.20
N LEU A 268 -6.55 8.28 -17.79
CA LEU A 268 -6.33 7.51 -19.00
C LEU A 268 -7.58 7.52 -19.88
N TRP A 269 -7.41 7.15 -21.14
CA TRP A 269 -8.52 7.04 -22.07
C TRP A 269 -9.28 5.72 -21.88
N LYS A 270 -8.53 4.61 -21.76
CA LYS A 270 -9.10 3.27 -21.71
C LYS A 270 -8.17 2.28 -21.01
N LEU A 271 -8.75 1.32 -20.31
CA LEU A 271 -8.04 0.20 -19.71
C LEU A 271 -8.65 -1.10 -20.23
N LEU A 272 -7.83 -1.90 -20.91
CA LEU A 272 -8.23 -3.10 -21.63
C LEU A 272 -7.77 -4.34 -20.87
N LEU A 273 -8.70 -5.24 -20.56
CA LEU A 273 -8.37 -6.54 -20.00
C LEU A 273 -8.16 -7.53 -21.15
N VAL A 274 -6.90 -7.74 -21.53
CA VAL A 274 -6.53 -8.60 -22.68
C VAL A 274 -6.73 -10.07 -22.34
N ASN A 275 -6.26 -10.51 -21.17
CA ASN A 275 -6.45 -11.89 -20.70
C ASN A 275 -6.39 -11.95 -19.19
N VAL A 276 -7.55 -12.21 -18.58
CA VAL A 276 -7.75 -12.38 -17.14
C VAL A 276 -8.54 -13.67 -16.85
N SER A 277 -8.21 -14.72 -17.60
CA SER A 277 -8.99 -15.97 -17.64
C SER A 277 -9.06 -16.74 -16.32
N SER A 278 -8.08 -16.58 -15.41
CA SER A 278 -8.12 -17.20 -14.07
C SER A 278 -8.82 -16.37 -13.00
N LEU A 279 -9.34 -15.18 -13.34
CA LEU A 279 -9.89 -14.25 -12.38
C LEU A 279 -11.18 -14.80 -11.73
N ILE A 280 -11.25 -14.70 -10.40
CA ILE A 280 -12.36 -15.21 -9.57
C ILE A 280 -13.16 -14.07 -8.94
N GLU A 281 -12.47 -12.99 -8.55
CA GLU A 281 -13.05 -11.80 -7.95
C GLU A 281 -12.52 -10.54 -8.64
N ALA A 282 -13.40 -9.57 -8.85
CA ALA A 282 -13.03 -8.24 -9.32
C ALA A 282 -13.74 -7.16 -8.51
N ASN A 283 -13.03 -6.07 -8.20
CA ASN A 283 -13.56 -4.91 -7.50
C ASN A 283 -13.26 -3.63 -8.29
N LEU A 284 -14.29 -2.90 -8.68
CA LEU A 284 -14.20 -1.66 -9.44
C LEU A 284 -14.71 -0.49 -8.59
N ASP A 285 -13.82 0.44 -8.25
CA ASP A 285 -14.10 1.66 -7.47
C ASP A 285 -13.31 2.85 -8.02
N TYR A 286 -13.44 3.10 -9.32
CA TYR A 286 -12.66 4.11 -10.01
C TYR A 286 -13.50 5.30 -10.48
N THR A 287 -12.80 6.39 -10.72
CA THR A 287 -13.27 7.60 -11.39
C THR A 287 -12.38 7.84 -12.60
N MET A 288 -12.96 8.08 -13.77
CA MET A 288 -12.16 8.61 -14.87
C MET A 288 -12.16 10.13 -14.78
N LEU A 289 -10.99 10.69 -14.57
CA LEU A 289 -10.80 12.14 -14.58
C LEU A 289 -10.22 12.56 -15.92
N GLY A 290 -10.92 12.33 -17.03
CA GLY A 290 -10.54 13.06 -18.24
C GLY A 290 -11.02 14.49 -18.11
N HIS A 291 -10.13 15.37 -17.65
CA HIS A 291 -10.22 16.83 -17.65
C HIS A 291 -11.64 17.38 -17.88
N HIS A 292 -12.48 17.38 -16.84
CA HIS A 292 -13.71 18.16 -16.88
C HIS A 292 -13.36 19.66 -17.06
N GLU A 293 -14.09 20.35 -17.94
CA GLU A 293 -13.85 21.72 -18.44
C GLU A 293 -13.80 22.86 -17.40
N THR A 294 -13.56 22.64 -16.11
CA THR A 294 -13.81 23.68 -15.08
C THR A 294 -12.78 23.79 -13.95
N THR A 295 -11.48 23.69 -14.24
CA THR A 295 -10.43 24.22 -13.35
C THR A 295 -9.21 24.65 -14.17
N GLU A 296 -8.45 25.63 -13.67
CA GLU A 296 -7.35 26.44 -14.28
C GLU A 296 -6.27 25.73 -15.13
N TYR A 297 -6.36 24.42 -15.36
CA TYR A 297 -5.44 23.61 -16.15
C TYR A 297 -5.86 23.40 -17.62
N SER A 298 -6.90 24.09 -18.10
CA SER A 298 -7.28 24.12 -19.53
C SER A 298 -6.20 24.72 -20.47
N LEU A 299 -5.05 25.13 -19.91
CA LEU A 299 -3.90 25.68 -20.62
C LEU A 299 -3.07 24.62 -21.39
N PHE A 300 -3.30 23.32 -21.16
CA PHE A 300 -2.45 22.26 -21.71
C PHE A 300 -3.10 21.39 -22.81
N GLY A 301 -4.27 21.76 -23.34
CA GLY A 301 -4.78 21.19 -24.60
C GLY A 301 -5.28 19.72 -24.55
N TYR A 302 -5.45 19.14 -23.37
CA TYR A 302 -5.92 17.76 -23.20
C TYR A 302 -7.39 17.56 -23.64
N HIS A 303 -7.69 16.41 -24.28
CA HIS A 303 -9.06 15.99 -24.58
C HIS A 303 -9.76 15.50 -23.30
N ALA A 304 -10.94 16.03 -23.00
CA ALA A 304 -11.79 15.54 -21.92
C ALA A 304 -12.31 14.12 -22.23
N THR A 305 -12.27 13.21 -21.26
CA THR A 305 -13.00 11.93 -21.40
C THR A 305 -14.48 12.25 -21.42
N THR A 306 -15.21 11.74 -22.40
CA THR A 306 -16.65 11.94 -22.45
C THR A 306 -17.34 10.97 -21.50
N LEU A 307 -18.55 11.33 -21.06
CA LEU A 307 -19.40 10.41 -20.28
C LEU A 307 -19.64 9.07 -21.01
N LYS A 308 -19.53 9.07 -22.35
CA LYS A 308 -19.66 7.90 -23.21
C LYS A 308 -18.44 6.98 -23.12
N ASP A 309 -17.24 7.53 -22.98
CA ASP A 309 -16.01 6.74 -22.87
C ASP A 309 -15.99 5.99 -21.53
N GLU A 310 -16.41 6.64 -20.44
CA GLU A 310 -16.60 5.97 -19.13
C GLU A 310 -17.60 4.82 -19.18
N GLU A 311 -18.71 5.03 -19.88
CA GLU A 311 -19.76 4.01 -20.04
C GLU A 311 -19.27 2.84 -20.87
N GLU A 312 -18.59 3.09 -21.99
CA GLU A 312 -18.00 2.06 -22.86
C GLU A 312 -16.94 1.25 -22.10
N MET A 313 -16.12 1.90 -21.29
CA MET A 313 -15.13 1.23 -20.45
C MET A 313 -15.78 0.29 -19.41
N LEU A 314 -16.78 0.78 -18.68
CA LEU A 314 -17.48 -0.04 -17.68
C LEU A 314 -18.25 -1.20 -18.32
N GLU A 315 -18.92 -0.94 -19.44
CA GLU A 315 -19.60 -1.97 -20.23
C GLU A 315 -18.61 -3.05 -20.67
N GLU A 316 -17.45 -2.66 -21.20
CA GLU A 316 -16.41 -3.60 -21.61
C GLU A 316 -15.86 -4.40 -20.43
N PHE A 317 -15.62 -3.79 -19.27
CA PHE A 317 -15.25 -4.55 -18.07
C PHE A 317 -16.29 -5.57 -17.69
N ILE A 318 -17.57 -5.20 -17.66
CA ILE A 318 -18.65 -6.11 -17.31
C ILE A 318 -18.71 -7.31 -18.27
N LEU A 319 -18.50 -7.06 -19.58
CA LEU A 319 -18.48 -8.11 -20.59
C LEU A 319 -17.24 -9.01 -20.46
N ASN A 320 -16.05 -8.42 -20.31
CA ASN A 320 -14.77 -9.13 -20.17
C ASN A 320 -14.65 -9.88 -18.84
N LEU A 321 -15.45 -9.53 -17.83
CA LEU A 321 -15.47 -10.14 -16.50
C LEU A 321 -16.74 -10.98 -16.26
N SER A 322 -17.48 -11.32 -17.31
CA SER A 322 -18.70 -12.13 -17.21
C SER A 322 -18.47 -13.56 -16.67
N HIS A 323 -17.24 -14.08 -16.76
CA HIS A 323 -16.84 -15.38 -16.20
C HIS A 323 -16.52 -15.36 -14.70
N VAL A 324 -16.35 -14.17 -14.11
CA VAL A 324 -15.92 -13.99 -12.72
C VAL A 324 -17.04 -14.36 -11.77
N ASN A 325 -16.73 -15.01 -10.64
CA ASN A 325 -17.76 -15.42 -9.66
C ASN A 325 -18.42 -14.23 -8.97
N GLU A 326 -17.63 -13.20 -8.69
CA GLU A 326 -18.07 -12.00 -7.98
C GLU A 326 -17.42 -10.75 -8.58
N LEU A 327 -18.23 -9.88 -9.17
CA LEU A 327 -17.82 -8.56 -9.64
C LEU A 327 -18.47 -7.49 -8.75
N LYS A 328 -17.66 -6.80 -7.95
CA LYS A 328 -18.11 -5.70 -7.09
C LYS A 328 -17.96 -4.39 -7.84
N ILE A 329 -19.06 -3.66 -8.02
CA ILE A 329 -19.04 -2.29 -8.50
C ILE A 329 -19.33 -1.38 -7.30
N ARG A 330 -18.41 -0.48 -6.99
CA ARG A 330 -18.44 0.36 -5.79
C ARG A 330 -18.98 1.76 -6.08
N ARG A 331 -18.93 2.62 -5.05
CA ARG A 331 -19.63 3.91 -5.03
C ARG A 331 -19.14 4.85 -6.12
N SER A 332 -17.84 4.86 -6.43
CA SER A 332 -17.27 5.77 -7.43
C SER A 332 -17.86 5.54 -8.82
N CYS A 333 -18.19 4.29 -9.16
CA CYS A 333 -18.81 3.93 -10.44
C CYS A 333 -20.34 4.15 -10.48
N SER A 334 -21.00 4.54 -9.38
CA SER A 334 -22.47 4.61 -9.27
C SER A 334 -23.15 5.52 -10.31
N LYS A 335 -22.50 6.64 -10.67
CA LYS A 335 -22.99 7.55 -11.71
C LYS A 335 -23.00 6.86 -13.08
N VAL A 336 -21.93 6.15 -13.43
CA VAL A 336 -21.81 5.43 -14.71
C VAL A 336 -22.83 4.30 -14.78
N VAL A 337 -22.98 3.54 -13.69
CA VAL A 337 -24.02 2.50 -13.55
C VAL A 337 -25.41 3.06 -13.82
N SER A 338 -25.77 4.18 -13.17
CA SER A 338 -27.09 4.82 -13.35
C SER A 338 -27.35 5.25 -14.80
N ARG A 339 -26.31 5.73 -15.50
CA ARG A 339 -26.43 6.10 -16.92
C ARG A 339 -26.62 4.88 -17.82
N LEU A 340 -25.89 3.79 -17.56
CA LEU A 340 -26.05 2.51 -18.26
C LEU A 340 -27.45 1.93 -18.04
N GLU A 341 -27.97 1.93 -16.81
CA GLU A 341 -29.34 1.51 -16.50
C GLU A 341 -30.38 2.33 -17.27
N PHE A 342 -30.23 3.65 -17.29
CA PHE A 342 -31.13 4.55 -18.03
C PHE A 342 -31.11 4.27 -19.55
N LYS A 343 -29.96 3.86 -20.08
CA LYS A 343 -29.79 3.43 -21.48
C LYS A 343 -30.29 2.01 -21.75
N GLY A 344 -30.78 1.31 -20.72
CA GLY A 344 -31.34 -0.04 -20.84
C GLY A 344 -30.30 -1.16 -20.82
N PHE A 345 -29.08 -0.90 -20.32
CA PHE A 345 -28.07 -1.93 -20.13
C PHE A 345 -28.53 -2.93 -19.05
N VAL A 346 -28.34 -4.22 -19.33
CA VAL A 346 -28.76 -5.30 -18.43
C VAL A 346 -27.53 -5.87 -17.74
N PHE A 347 -27.45 -5.68 -16.43
CA PHE A 347 -26.33 -6.15 -15.63
C PHE A 347 -26.40 -7.68 -15.37
N PRO A 348 -25.29 -8.41 -15.57
CA PRO A 348 -25.16 -9.80 -15.16
C PRO A 348 -25.43 -10.05 -13.67
N SER A 349 -25.93 -11.25 -13.32
CA SER A 349 -26.32 -11.59 -11.95
C SER A 349 -25.17 -11.79 -10.97
N ASN A 350 -23.93 -11.93 -11.46
CA ASN A 350 -22.71 -12.04 -10.64
C ASN A 350 -22.23 -10.67 -10.12
N ILE A 351 -22.88 -9.58 -10.53
CA ILE A 351 -22.53 -8.22 -10.08
C ILE A 351 -23.15 -7.94 -8.72
N LYS A 352 -22.31 -7.43 -7.81
CA LYS A 352 -22.72 -6.89 -6.52
C LYS A 352 -22.53 -5.39 -6.52
N PHE A 353 -23.62 -4.67 -6.28
CA PHE A 353 -23.61 -3.24 -6.01
C PHE A 353 -23.47 -3.00 -4.51
N PRO A 354 -23.11 -1.77 -4.08
CA PRO A 354 -23.05 -1.44 -2.68
C PRO A 354 -24.46 -1.61 -2.08
N ASP A 355 -24.57 -2.29 -0.94
CA ASP A 355 -25.83 -2.29 -0.20
C ASP A 355 -26.22 -0.84 0.08
N ALA A 356 -27.45 -0.46 -0.30
CA ALA A 356 -27.99 0.87 -0.05
C ALA A 356 -28.28 1.04 1.45
N VAL A 357 -27.23 1.18 2.27
CA VAL A 357 -27.36 1.35 3.72
C VAL A 357 -26.29 2.31 4.26
N TYR A 358 -26.81 3.42 4.81
CA TYR A 358 -26.24 4.49 5.64
C TYR A 358 -25.69 5.78 5.00
N ASP A 359 -26.57 6.78 5.17
CA ASP A 359 -26.38 8.14 5.71
C ASP A 359 -25.38 9.08 5.04
N TRP A 360 -25.94 10.13 4.43
CA TRP A 360 -25.25 11.30 3.92
C TRP A 360 -24.87 12.28 5.03
N SER A 361 -24.34 11.78 6.16
CA SER A 361 -24.02 12.62 7.32
C SER A 361 -22.64 12.40 7.96
N ASP A 362 -21.77 11.56 7.40
CA ASP A 362 -20.36 11.47 7.83
C ASP A 362 -19.39 11.74 6.66
N SER A 363 -19.80 12.57 5.70
CA SER A 363 -18.87 13.22 4.75
C SER A 363 -18.50 14.61 5.26
N GLU A 364 -17.93 14.67 6.46
CA GLU A 364 -17.07 15.76 6.92
C GLU A 364 -16.00 15.14 7.82
N SER A 365 -14.74 15.52 7.56
CA SER A 365 -13.50 15.10 8.25
C SER A 365 -12.88 13.75 7.82
N ILE A 366 -12.16 13.76 6.70
CA ILE A 366 -10.68 13.88 6.67
C ILE A 366 -10.37 14.72 5.43
N GLU A 367 -10.45 16.04 5.58
CA GLU A 367 -9.75 16.96 4.69
C GLU A 367 -8.28 16.96 5.15
N SER A 368 -7.40 16.32 4.38
CA SER A 368 -5.97 16.62 4.45
C SER A 368 -5.77 17.97 3.76
N GLY A 369 -5.52 18.98 4.60
CA GLY A 369 -5.53 20.41 4.28
C GLY A 369 -4.84 20.84 2.98
N ASP A 370 -5.65 21.43 2.11
CA ASP A 370 -5.23 22.44 1.15
C ASP A 370 -4.92 23.74 1.89
N CYS A 371 -3.63 24.11 1.94
CA CYS A 371 -3.17 25.41 2.40
C CYS A 371 -3.03 26.36 1.20
N TYR A 372 -4.15 26.87 0.69
CA TYR A 372 -4.16 28.08 -0.12
C TYR A 372 -5.23 29.04 0.40
N SER A 373 -4.80 30.00 1.22
CA SER A 373 -5.55 31.22 1.50
C SER A 373 -4.55 32.29 1.95
N VAL A 374 -4.02 33.04 0.97
CA VAL A 374 -3.42 34.35 1.22
C VAL A 374 -4.57 35.34 1.17
N GLU A 375 -5.03 35.79 2.32
CA GLU A 375 -5.72 37.08 2.43
C GLU A 375 -4.84 38.11 3.15
N SER A 376 -4.87 39.28 2.53
CA SER A 376 -4.16 40.54 2.73
C SER A 376 -4.27 41.17 4.12
N GLY A 377 -3.25 41.95 4.50
CA GLY A 377 -3.37 42.96 5.55
C GLY A 377 -2.16 43.88 5.61
N ASP A 378 -2.39 45.15 5.25
CA ASP A 378 -1.52 46.30 5.40
C ASP A 378 -0.84 46.38 6.79
N TRP A 379 0.43 46.80 6.82
CA TRP A 379 1.03 47.94 7.56
C TRP A 379 2.56 47.89 7.49
#